data_AF-A0A098GJ27-F1
#
_entry.id   AF-A0A098GJ27-F1
#
_cell.length_a   1.000
_cell.length_b   1.000
_cell.length_c   1.000
_cell.angle_alpha   90.00
_cell.angle_beta   90.00
_cell.angle_gamma   90.00
#
_symmetry.space_group_name_H-M   'P 1'
#
loop_
_entity.id
_entity.type
_entity.pdbx_description
1 polymer ?
#
loop_
_entity_poly.entity_id
_entity_poly.type
_entity_poly.pdbx_seq_one_letter_code
_entity_poly.pdbx_strand_id
1 'polypeptide(L)'
;MGVFVLVLSLINLSQYKTRLKEASSYFQDAALMEIPSDAVFVTYANQVKPHGIRLLSKSSLEASLRQNAEARTIVREGNHDNSGIMVAMRLAEDLPPREKLIKEALEKLIRRGLNIQQIISMERIAFFTILLQPDNFPLLNQMFEIDSPVADIANLIFCLMLQGGYPPFSLANFAMIMFQKQTAIVEENRQKLLQKDGSPLSENQIICPYTRETINVDFSQKNQKYAPDFIAVFIALSKLAKADEPSIDNFLDSQPRNYLANANQKLLDYLRKPAKFGFSKEQHQFLQEIGTAEAAKQLRFHEKLEPAYKDLWVEDDTVEGNVLRLLIDYSKKNWCLPSLGLFFTGHWNRHHHSIVNEAIESLQQGDRTLKQILDNLEKKAKTHPNFNAEGSLMCRLDYIRAKTDNLKEIPKFVNPGSRLGTNPIYLPDFV
;
A
#
# COMPACT_ATOMS: atom_id res chain seq x y z
N MET A 1 -10.71 -26.85 -15.18
CA MET A 1 -10.97 -25.62 -14.39
C MET A 1 -12.17 -25.71 -13.43
N GLY A 2 -13.10 -26.69 -13.56
CA GLY A 2 -14.36 -26.68 -12.80
C GLY A 2 -14.30 -26.99 -11.29
N VAL A 3 -13.33 -27.77 -10.80
CA VAL A 3 -13.28 -28.18 -9.37
C VAL A 3 -12.69 -27.09 -8.46
N PHE A 4 -11.77 -26.26 -8.98
CA PHE A 4 -11.05 -25.25 -8.18
C PHE A 4 -11.88 -24.01 -7.84
N VAL A 5 -12.78 -23.59 -8.74
CA VAL A 5 -13.69 -22.45 -8.49
C VAL A 5 -14.73 -22.79 -7.42
N LEU A 6 -15.10 -24.07 -7.30
CA LEU A 6 -16.11 -24.56 -6.37
C LEU A 6 -15.67 -24.41 -4.90
N VAL A 7 -14.41 -24.72 -4.58
CA VAL A 7 -13.95 -24.67 -3.19
C VAL A 7 -13.80 -23.23 -2.69
N LEU A 8 -13.32 -22.29 -3.51
CA LEU A 8 -13.27 -20.88 -3.12
C LEU A 8 -14.66 -20.32 -2.85
N SER A 9 -15.69 -20.79 -3.57
CA SER A 9 -17.07 -20.32 -3.37
C SER A 9 -17.66 -20.69 -2.00
N LEU A 10 -17.04 -21.64 -1.29
CA LEU A 10 -17.41 -22.04 0.07
C LEU A 10 -16.75 -21.16 1.14
N ILE A 11 -15.75 -20.36 0.78
CA ILE A 11 -15.05 -19.47 1.72
C ILE A 11 -15.84 -18.17 1.87
N ASN A 12 -16.20 -17.83 3.10
CA ASN A 12 -16.88 -16.59 3.46
C ASN A 12 -15.94 -15.65 4.23
N LEU A 13 -15.65 -14.50 3.64
CA LEU A 13 -14.80 -13.45 4.22
C LEU A 13 -15.54 -12.11 4.42
N SER A 14 -16.87 -12.13 4.49
CA SER A 14 -17.68 -10.91 4.63
C SER A 14 -17.25 -10.03 5.82
N GLN A 15 -16.85 -10.64 6.93
CA GLN A 15 -16.34 -9.94 8.13
C GLN A 15 -15.04 -9.16 7.88
N TYR A 16 -14.26 -9.50 6.85
CA TYR A 16 -13.02 -8.81 6.49
C TYR A 16 -13.23 -7.69 5.45
N LYS A 17 -14.46 -7.47 4.97
CA LYS A 17 -14.78 -6.49 3.93
C LYS A 17 -14.18 -5.11 4.24
N THR A 18 -14.46 -4.53 5.40
CA THR A 18 -13.96 -3.20 5.79
C THR A 18 -12.44 -3.16 5.84
N ARG A 19 -11.81 -4.19 6.42
CA ARG A 19 -10.35 -4.25 6.55
C ARG A 19 -9.65 -4.36 5.20
N LEU A 20 -10.24 -5.09 4.25
CA LEU A 20 -9.74 -5.21 2.88
C LEU A 20 -9.88 -3.89 2.11
N LYS A 21 -10.99 -3.16 2.32
CA LYS A 21 -11.17 -1.81 1.78
C LYS A 21 -10.08 -0.86 2.29
N GLU A 22 -9.84 -0.83 3.60
CA GLU A 22 -8.77 -0.02 4.20
C GLU A 22 -7.38 -0.43 3.67
N ALA A 23 -7.13 -1.74 3.58
CA ALA A 23 -5.89 -2.30 3.05
C ALA A 23 -5.61 -1.90 1.61
N SER A 24 -6.65 -1.66 0.77
CA SER A 24 -6.47 -1.27 -0.63
C SER A 24 -5.65 0.02 -0.80
N SER A 25 -5.75 0.95 0.15
CA SER A 25 -4.98 2.22 0.15
C SER A 25 -3.46 2.04 0.26
N TYR A 26 -3.00 0.86 0.71
CA TYR A 26 -1.59 0.50 0.76
C TYR A 26 -1.06 -0.06 -0.56
N PHE A 27 -1.98 -0.42 -1.48
CA PHE A 27 -1.66 -0.95 -2.81
C PHE A 27 -1.77 0.12 -3.90
N GLN A 28 -2.29 1.30 -3.57
CA GLN A 28 -2.43 2.42 -4.49
C GLN A 28 -1.16 3.28 -4.50
N ASP A 29 -0.73 3.68 -5.70
CA ASP A 29 0.32 4.67 -5.90
C ASP A 29 -0.25 6.09 -5.70
N ALA A 30 0.50 6.99 -5.03
CA ALA A 30 0.02 8.35 -4.75
C ALA A 30 -0.15 9.21 -6.00
N ALA A 31 0.70 9.00 -7.00
CA ALA A 31 0.67 9.77 -8.23
C ALA A 31 -0.43 9.28 -9.16
N LEU A 32 -0.69 7.97 -9.17
CA LEU A 32 -1.69 7.35 -10.06
C LEU A 32 -3.07 7.22 -9.42
N MET A 33 -3.15 7.21 -8.08
CA MET A 33 -4.36 6.90 -7.29
C MET A 33 -4.97 5.53 -7.62
N GLU A 34 -4.16 4.61 -8.14
CA GLU A 34 -4.56 3.29 -8.62
C GLU A 34 -3.52 2.23 -8.25
N ILE A 35 -3.91 0.95 -8.34
CA ILE A 35 -2.98 -0.17 -8.15
C ILE A 35 -2.06 -0.23 -9.38
N PRO A 36 -0.74 -0.06 -9.22
CA PRO A 36 0.16 0.03 -10.36
C PRO A 36 0.42 -1.33 -11.00
N SER A 37 0.52 -1.37 -12.33
CA SER A 37 0.87 -2.58 -13.08
C SER A 37 2.35 -2.96 -12.96
N ASP A 38 3.21 -1.98 -12.70
CA ASP A 38 4.66 -2.08 -12.48
C ASP A 38 5.03 -1.94 -10.99
N ALA A 39 4.19 -2.49 -10.11
CA ALA A 39 4.31 -2.35 -8.67
C ALA A 39 5.65 -2.82 -8.08
N VAL A 40 6.12 -2.10 -7.06
CA VAL A 40 7.28 -2.46 -6.23
C VAL A 40 6.97 -2.24 -4.76
N PHE A 41 7.55 -3.08 -3.90
CA PHE A 41 7.45 -2.89 -2.45
C PHE A 41 8.35 -1.75 -2.00
N VAL A 42 7.76 -0.79 -1.28
CA VAL A 42 8.50 0.32 -0.70
C VAL A 42 9.42 -0.19 0.41
N THR A 43 10.70 0.11 0.29
CA THR A 43 11.70 -0.14 1.34
C THR A 43 12.13 1.18 1.95
N TYR A 44 11.81 1.39 3.22
CA TYR A 44 12.22 2.59 3.95
C TYR A 44 13.69 2.48 4.38
N ALA A 45 14.43 3.58 4.23
CA ALA A 45 15.87 3.64 4.56
C ALA A 45 16.12 3.56 6.07
N ASN A 46 15.20 4.07 6.88
CA ASN A 46 15.27 3.99 8.33
C ASN A 46 14.10 3.16 8.87
N GLN A 47 14.40 2.01 9.46
CA GLN A 47 13.40 1.03 9.93
C GLN A 47 13.02 1.21 11.40
N VAL A 48 13.23 2.39 11.99
CA VAL A 48 12.94 2.64 13.42
C VAL A 48 11.47 2.33 13.76
N LYS A 49 10.56 2.41 12.78
CA LYS A 49 9.16 2.05 12.95
C LYS A 49 8.69 1.13 11.80
N PRO A 50 7.84 0.14 12.10
CA PRO A 50 7.15 -0.60 11.05
C PRO A 50 6.18 0.35 10.34
N HIS A 51 6.48 0.71 9.10
CA HIS A 51 5.64 1.60 8.27
C HIS A 51 4.54 0.85 7.50
N GLY A 52 4.39 -0.46 7.78
CA GLY A 52 3.48 -1.36 7.07
C GLY A 52 3.98 -1.72 5.66
N ILE A 53 3.23 -2.61 5.00
CA ILE A 53 3.45 -2.94 3.59
C ILE A 53 2.89 -1.81 2.74
N ARG A 54 3.64 -1.35 1.74
CA ARG A 54 3.16 -0.39 0.75
C ARG A 54 3.73 -0.69 -0.62
N LEU A 55 2.91 -0.50 -1.64
CA LEU A 55 3.31 -0.56 -3.04
C LEU A 55 3.35 0.84 -3.63
N LEU A 56 4.30 1.05 -4.53
CA LEU A 56 4.34 2.18 -5.46
C LEU A 56 4.66 1.63 -6.85
N SER A 57 4.37 2.40 -7.89
CA SER A 57 4.84 2.10 -9.24
C SER A 57 6.33 2.35 -9.34
N LYS A 58 7.01 1.50 -10.12
CA LYS A 58 8.40 1.72 -10.49
C LYS A 58 8.56 3.07 -11.20
N SER A 59 7.64 3.39 -12.12
CA SER A 59 7.62 4.65 -12.85
C SER A 59 7.51 5.90 -11.95
N SER A 60 6.68 5.90 -10.90
CA SER A 60 6.63 6.99 -9.93
C SER A 60 7.95 7.14 -9.17
N LEU A 61 8.57 6.04 -8.73
CA LEU A 61 9.87 6.11 -8.05
C LEU A 61 10.95 6.72 -8.95
N GLU A 62 11.01 6.31 -10.22
CA GLU A 62 11.95 6.84 -11.21
C GLU A 62 11.67 8.32 -11.53
N ALA A 63 10.40 8.71 -11.61
CA ALA A 63 10.01 10.10 -11.78
C ALA A 63 10.47 10.97 -10.59
N SER A 64 10.26 10.52 -9.36
CA SER A 64 10.75 11.21 -8.15
C SER A 64 12.28 11.30 -8.09
N LEU A 65 12.99 10.26 -8.52
CA LEU A 65 14.45 10.31 -8.62
C LEU A 65 14.92 11.35 -9.65
N ARG A 66 14.27 11.42 -10.82
CA ARG A 66 14.57 12.44 -11.84
C ARG A 66 14.32 13.84 -11.31
N GLN A 67 13.20 14.08 -10.62
CA GLN A 67 12.91 15.35 -9.98
C GLN A 67 13.98 15.73 -8.92
N ASN A 68 14.42 14.77 -8.11
CA ASN A 68 15.50 15.01 -7.15
C ASN A 68 16.85 15.30 -7.84
N ALA A 69 17.15 14.65 -8.97
CA ALA A 69 18.35 14.93 -9.75
C ALA A 69 18.33 16.34 -10.37
N GLU A 70 17.17 16.76 -10.88
CA GLU A 70 16.95 18.12 -11.37
C GLU A 70 17.11 19.16 -10.25
N ALA A 71 16.48 18.93 -9.10
CA ALA A 71 16.62 19.79 -7.92
C ALA A 71 18.09 19.91 -7.47
N ARG A 72 18.86 18.81 -7.48
CA ARG A 72 20.30 18.84 -7.16
C ARG A 72 21.09 19.68 -8.16
N THR A 73 20.72 19.62 -9.44
CA THR A 73 21.34 20.42 -10.50
C THR A 73 21.08 21.90 -10.27
N ILE A 74 19.82 22.28 -10.00
CA ILE A 74 19.42 23.66 -9.68
C ILE A 74 20.17 24.20 -8.47
N VAL A 75 20.24 23.43 -7.37
CA VAL A 75 20.95 23.85 -6.15
C VAL A 75 22.46 23.98 -6.41
N ARG A 76 23.05 23.06 -7.16
CA ARG A 76 24.47 23.12 -7.52
C ARG A 76 24.76 24.35 -8.36
N GLU A 77 23.97 24.62 -9.40
CA GLU A 77 24.11 25.80 -10.24
C GLU A 77 23.93 27.09 -9.44
N GLY A 78 22.92 27.16 -8.58
CA GLY A 78 22.68 28.32 -7.71
C GLY A 78 23.84 28.60 -6.76
N ASN A 79 24.48 27.56 -6.21
CA ASN A 79 25.65 27.71 -5.33
C ASN A 79 26.93 28.14 -6.07
N HIS A 80 27.04 27.87 -7.37
CA HIS A 80 28.20 28.28 -8.19
C HIS A 80 27.94 29.56 -8.99
N ASP A 81 26.71 30.07 -8.99
CA ASP A 81 26.34 31.29 -9.71
C ASP A 81 26.74 32.55 -8.93
N ASN A 82 27.91 33.09 -9.29
CA ASN A 82 28.43 34.33 -8.72
C ASN A 82 27.55 35.57 -8.98
N SER A 83 26.65 35.53 -9.97
CA SER A 83 25.73 36.64 -10.26
C SER A 83 24.50 36.62 -9.35
N GLY A 84 24.13 35.46 -8.83
CA GLY A 84 22.92 35.24 -8.04
C GLY A 84 21.61 35.33 -8.84
N ILE A 85 21.64 35.37 -10.17
CA ILE A 85 20.44 35.53 -11.01
C ILE A 85 20.34 34.57 -12.21
N MET A 86 21.39 33.82 -12.56
CA MET A 86 21.43 32.99 -13.78
C MET A 86 20.41 31.86 -13.78
N VAL A 87 20.20 31.20 -12.64
CA VAL A 87 19.21 30.11 -12.51
C VAL A 87 17.80 30.68 -12.72
N ALA A 88 17.48 31.81 -12.08
CA ALA A 88 16.19 32.46 -12.25
C ALA A 88 15.99 32.97 -13.69
N MET A 89 17.02 33.57 -14.30
CA MET A 89 16.94 34.02 -15.68
C MET A 89 16.72 32.86 -16.65
N ARG A 90 17.41 31.72 -16.47
CA ARG A 90 17.22 30.53 -17.32
C ARG A 90 15.78 30.01 -17.25
N LEU A 91 15.23 29.93 -16.04
CA LEU A 91 13.88 29.40 -15.79
C LEU A 91 12.77 30.43 -16.02
N ALA A 92 13.10 31.69 -16.29
CA ALA A 92 12.11 32.72 -16.62
C ALA A 92 11.57 32.52 -18.04
N GLU A 93 10.39 31.92 -18.10
CA GLU A 93 9.55 31.78 -19.31
C GLU A 93 8.55 32.95 -19.42
N ASP A 94 8.05 33.20 -20.63
CA ASP A 94 6.97 34.16 -20.92
C ASP A 94 7.19 35.61 -20.45
N LEU A 95 8.44 36.06 -20.38
CA LEU A 95 8.76 37.45 -20.06
C LEU A 95 8.14 38.43 -21.10
N PRO A 96 7.62 39.59 -20.66
CA PRO A 96 7.24 40.68 -21.56
C PRO A 96 8.38 41.06 -22.51
N PRO A 97 8.10 41.53 -23.75
CA PRO A 97 9.14 41.88 -24.73
C PRO A 97 10.25 42.78 -24.18
N ARG A 98 9.86 43.72 -23.32
CA ARG A 98 10.76 44.64 -22.64
C ARG A 98 11.73 43.93 -21.69
N GLU A 99 11.23 42.99 -20.90
CA GLU A 99 12.02 42.20 -19.95
C GLU A 99 12.93 41.20 -20.67
N LYS A 100 12.53 40.70 -21.85
CA LYS A 100 13.40 39.88 -22.71
C LYS A 100 14.66 40.62 -23.11
N LEU A 101 14.55 41.89 -23.53
CA LEU A 101 15.73 42.72 -23.86
C LEU A 101 16.64 42.92 -22.65
N ILE A 102 16.06 43.14 -21.47
CA ILE A 102 16.83 43.30 -20.23
C ILE A 102 17.54 41.99 -19.86
N LYS A 103 16.86 40.84 -19.97
CA LYS A 103 17.44 39.51 -19.77
C LYS A 103 18.61 39.25 -20.72
N GLU A 104 18.43 39.51 -22.01
CA GLU A 104 19.49 39.33 -23.03
C GLU A 104 20.72 40.18 -22.74
N ALA A 105 20.53 41.44 -22.36
CA ALA A 105 21.62 42.33 -21.99
C ALA A 105 22.36 41.85 -20.72
N LEU A 106 21.63 41.44 -19.68
CA LEU A 106 22.23 40.90 -18.46
C LEU A 106 23.01 39.62 -18.73
N GLU A 107 22.46 38.69 -19.51
CA GLU A 107 23.18 37.47 -19.90
C GLU A 107 24.48 37.79 -20.64
N LYS A 108 24.45 38.74 -21.59
CA LYS A 108 25.65 39.17 -22.33
C LYS A 108 26.71 39.73 -21.39
N LEU A 109 26.31 40.61 -20.46
CA LEU A 109 27.23 41.27 -19.52
C LEU A 109 27.81 40.28 -18.49
N ILE A 110 27.01 39.34 -17.99
CA ILE A 110 27.47 38.30 -17.07
C ILE A 110 28.44 37.34 -17.77
N ARG A 111 28.19 36.95 -19.03
CA ARG A 111 29.13 36.15 -19.84
C ARG A 111 30.47 36.83 -20.06
N ARG A 112 30.52 38.17 -20.01
CA ARG A 112 31.76 38.97 -20.02
C ARG A 112 32.49 38.99 -18.66
N GLY A 113 31.98 38.28 -17.66
CA GLY A 113 32.57 38.18 -16.32
C GLY A 113 32.20 39.32 -15.39
N LEU A 114 31.21 40.16 -15.74
CA LEU A 114 30.76 41.26 -14.89
C LEU A 114 29.79 40.75 -13.83
N ASN A 115 29.98 41.20 -12.60
CA ASN A 115 29.02 40.97 -11.53
C ASN A 115 27.90 42.02 -11.55
N ILE A 116 26.80 41.74 -10.85
CA ILE A 116 25.61 42.60 -10.84
C ILE A 116 25.90 44.01 -10.33
N GLN A 117 26.78 44.17 -9.33
CA GLN A 117 27.13 45.49 -8.81
C GLN A 117 27.89 46.34 -9.83
N GLN A 118 28.78 45.71 -10.62
CA GLN A 118 29.47 46.37 -11.73
C GLN A 118 28.48 46.79 -12.80
N ILE A 119 27.55 45.91 -13.19
CA ILE A 119 26.51 46.20 -14.20
C ILE A 119 25.62 47.37 -13.74
N ILE A 120 25.14 47.36 -12.49
CA ILE A 120 24.33 48.44 -11.93
C ILE A 120 25.12 49.76 -11.89
N SER A 121 26.40 49.71 -11.53
CA SER A 121 27.25 50.91 -11.51
C SER A 121 27.43 51.49 -12.91
N MET A 122 27.63 50.64 -13.92
CA MET A 122 27.72 51.06 -15.33
C MET A 122 26.38 51.58 -15.86
N GLU A 123 25.25 50.96 -15.48
CA GLU A 123 23.90 51.46 -15.78
C GLU A 123 23.70 52.88 -15.27
N ARG A 124 24.09 53.15 -14.02
CA ARG A 124 24.00 54.50 -13.44
C ARG A 124 24.79 55.50 -14.29
N ILE A 125 26.06 55.18 -14.58
CA ILE A 125 26.92 56.07 -15.38
C ILE A 125 26.33 56.31 -16.77
N ALA A 126 25.90 55.26 -17.46
CA ALA A 126 25.30 55.36 -18.79
C ALA A 126 24.00 56.19 -18.75
N PHE A 127 23.12 55.93 -17.78
CA PHE A 127 21.88 56.69 -17.58
C PHE A 127 22.15 58.19 -17.40
N PHE A 128 23.06 58.57 -16.48
CA PHE A 128 23.41 59.99 -16.26
C PHE A 128 24.03 60.63 -17.51
N THR A 129 24.90 59.91 -18.21
CA THR A 129 25.61 60.44 -19.39
C THR A 129 24.67 60.63 -20.59
N ILE A 130 23.71 59.74 -20.78
CA ILE A 130 22.81 59.70 -21.94
C ILE A 130 21.58 60.59 -21.74
N LEU A 131 20.95 60.55 -20.57
CA LEU A 131 19.64 61.18 -20.33
C LEU A 131 19.73 62.57 -19.70
N LEU A 132 20.80 62.86 -18.96
CA LEU A 132 20.93 64.14 -18.23
C LEU A 132 21.92 65.11 -18.89
N GLN A 133 22.57 64.69 -19.98
CA GLN A 133 23.44 65.53 -20.80
C GLN A 133 23.12 65.33 -22.29
N PRO A 134 22.07 66.00 -22.81
CA PRO A 134 21.59 65.79 -24.18
C PRO A 134 22.64 66.06 -25.26
N ASP A 135 23.63 66.91 -24.96
CA ASP A 135 24.76 67.22 -25.86
C ASP A 135 25.65 65.99 -26.13
N ASN A 136 25.56 64.94 -25.32
CA ASN A 136 26.30 63.68 -25.50
C ASN A 136 25.59 62.72 -26.46
N PHE A 137 24.43 63.07 -27.02
CA PHE A 137 23.71 62.18 -27.93
C PHE A 137 24.51 61.78 -29.19
N PRO A 138 25.34 62.64 -29.81
CA PRO A 138 26.25 62.21 -30.89
C PRO A 138 27.30 61.20 -30.44
N LEU A 139 27.67 61.20 -29.15
CA LEU A 139 28.61 60.24 -28.56
C LEU A 139 28.01 58.82 -28.51
N LEU A 140 26.68 58.69 -28.36
CA LEU A 140 25.99 57.39 -28.42
C LEU A 140 26.19 56.67 -29.76
N ASN A 141 26.09 57.42 -30.87
CA ASN A 141 26.28 56.85 -32.20
C ASN A 141 27.70 56.29 -32.38
N GLN A 142 28.71 56.92 -31.77
CA GLN A 142 30.08 56.41 -31.77
C GLN A 142 30.25 55.21 -30.83
N MET A 143 29.52 55.18 -29.70
CA MET A 143 29.58 54.07 -28.76
C MET A 143 28.96 52.78 -29.31
N PHE A 144 27.97 52.85 -30.21
CA PHE A 144 27.38 51.65 -30.83
C PHE A 144 28.37 50.85 -31.69
N GLU A 145 29.47 51.47 -32.13
CA GLU A 145 30.53 50.82 -32.91
C GLU A 145 31.62 50.20 -32.04
N ILE A 146 31.61 50.44 -30.72
CA ILE A 146 32.64 50.00 -29.78
C ILE A 146 32.17 48.74 -29.06
N ASP A 147 32.96 47.67 -29.14
CA ASP A 147 32.72 46.47 -28.34
C ASP A 147 33.09 46.69 -26.87
N SER A 148 32.16 47.26 -26.08
CA SER A 148 32.36 47.50 -24.65
C SER A 148 31.08 47.24 -23.83
N PRO A 149 31.21 46.85 -22.54
CA PRO A 149 30.07 46.69 -21.64
C PRO A 149 29.21 47.95 -21.46
N VAL A 150 29.83 49.13 -21.50
CA VAL A 150 29.11 50.41 -21.37
C VAL A 150 28.30 50.69 -22.64
N ALA A 151 28.84 50.37 -23.81
CA ALA A 151 28.11 50.46 -25.08
C ALA A 151 26.90 49.51 -25.11
N ASP A 152 27.04 48.28 -24.59
CA ASP A 152 25.93 47.33 -24.48
C ASP A 152 24.77 47.87 -23.63
N ILE A 153 25.10 48.49 -22.49
CA ILE A 153 24.13 49.12 -21.58
C ILE A 153 23.51 50.36 -22.23
N ALA A 154 24.31 51.20 -22.90
CA ALA A 154 23.83 52.37 -23.62
C ALA A 154 22.82 51.99 -24.72
N ASN A 155 23.12 50.92 -25.47
CA ASN A 155 22.23 50.36 -26.48
C ASN A 155 20.92 49.84 -25.89
N LEU A 156 20.99 49.13 -24.75
CA LEU A 156 19.79 48.70 -24.05
C LEU A 156 18.92 49.90 -23.64
N ILE A 157 19.49 50.94 -23.03
CA ILE A 157 18.77 52.15 -22.62
C ILE A 157 18.09 52.79 -23.85
N PHE A 158 18.82 52.91 -24.97
CA PHE A 158 18.28 53.45 -26.22
C PHE A 158 17.11 52.62 -26.77
N CYS A 159 17.27 51.29 -26.89
CA CYS A 159 16.20 50.40 -27.35
C CYS A 159 14.95 50.50 -26.47
N LEU A 160 15.13 50.60 -25.16
CA LEU A 160 14.02 50.72 -24.21
C LEU A 160 13.36 52.10 -24.25
N MET A 161 14.10 53.17 -24.55
CA MET A 161 13.52 54.50 -24.80
C MET A 161 12.58 54.48 -26.02
N LEU A 162 13.00 53.82 -27.11
CA LEU A 162 12.18 53.66 -28.32
C LEU A 162 10.88 52.88 -28.07
N GLN A 163 10.85 52.01 -27.05
CA GLN A 163 9.69 51.21 -26.66
C GLN A 163 8.78 51.88 -25.61
N GLY A 164 8.80 53.21 -25.51
CA GLY A 164 7.93 53.96 -24.60
C GLY A 164 8.60 54.44 -23.30
N GLY A 165 9.92 54.69 -23.35
CA GLY A 165 10.70 55.31 -22.28
C GLY A 165 11.43 54.32 -21.37
N TYR A 166 12.56 54.73 -20.79
CA TYR A 166 13.36 53.94 -19.84
C TYR A 166 13.04 54.34 -18.38
N PRO A 167 12.37 53.49 -17.58
CA PRO A 167 12.32 53.70 -16.14
C PRO A 167 13.76 53.65 -15.61
N PRO A 168 14.16 54.63 -14.78
CA PRO A 168 15.47 54.61 -14.15
C PRO A 168 15.73 53.26 -13.47
N PHE A 169 16.95 52.75 -13.65
CA PHE A 169 17.42 51.53 -12.98
C PHE A 169 16.67 50.25 -13.37
N SER A 170 16.21 50.14 -14.61
CA SER A 170 15.51 48.94 -15.11
C SER A 170 16.35 47.66 -15.02
N LEU A 171 17.68 47.73 -15.25
CA LEU A 171 18.57 46.59 -15.07
C LEU A 171 18.68 46.22 -13.59
N ALA A 172 18.91 47.21 -12.72
CA ALA A 172 18.99 46.98 -11.27
C ALA A 172 17.70 46.37 -10.71
N ASN A 173 16.54 46.90 -11.09
CA ASN A 173 15.23 46.42 -10.64
C ASN A 173 14.98 44.99 -11.10
N PHE A 174 15.23 44.69 -12.37
CA PHE A 174 15.07 43.34 -12.90
C PHE A 174 16.04 42.35 -12.25
N ALA A 175 17.32 42.72 -12.09
CA ALA A 175 18.32 41.91 -11.42
C ALA A 175 17.94 41.61 -9.96
N MET A 176 17.40 42.60 -9.23
CA MET A 176 16.92 42.40 -7.86
C MET A 176 15.74 41.42 -7.80
N ILE A 177 14.77 41.51 -8.72
CA ILE A 177 13.66 40.56 -8.82
C ILE A 177 14.19 39.15 -9.12
N MET A 178 15.13 39.02 -10.06
CA MET A 178 15.71 37.73 -10.40
C MET A 178 16.53 37.14 -9.26
N PHE A 179 17.22 37.97 -8.47
CA PHE A 179 17.96 37.52 -7.29
C PHE A 179 17.03 36.93 -6.23
N GLN A 180 15.90 37.60 -5.96
CA GLN A 180 14.87 37.09 -5.05
C GLN A 180 14.27 35.79 -5.58
N LYS A 181 13.94 35.73 -6.87
CA LYS A 181 13.43 34.51 -7.51
C LYS A 181 14.43 33.36 -7.42
N GLN A 182 15.71 33.61 -7.69
CA GLN A 182 16.75 32.59 -7.61
C GLN A 182 16.90 32.06 -6.18
N THR A 183 16.95 32.97 -5.20
CA THR A 183 17.02 32.58 -3.78
C THR A 183 15.85 31.67 -3.41
N ALA A 184 14.63 32.04 -3.82
CA ALA A 184 13.44 31.23 -3.58
C ALA A 184 13.50 29.86 -4.30
N ILE A 185 13.86 29.83 -5.58
CA ILE A 185 13.97 28.60 -6.39
C ILE A 185 15.03 27.65 -5.79
N VAL A 186 16.20 28.18 -5.44
CA VAL A 186 17.30 27.38 -4.87
C VAL A 186 16.91 26.84 -3.50
N GLU A 187 16.30 27.67 -2.64
CA GLU A 187 15.88 27.22 -1.31
C GLU A 187 14.74 26.20 -1.39
N GLU A 188 13.75 26.40 -2.26
CA GLU A 188 12.66 25.43 -2.47
C GLU A 188 13.22 24.08 -2.92
N ASN A 189 14.14 24.06 -3.88
CA ASN A 189 14.77 22.84 -4.36
C ASN A 189 15.70 22.21 -3.32
N ARG A 190 16.37 23.02 -2.50
CA ARG A 190 17.17 22.52 -1.37
C ARG A 190 16.30 21.79 -0.36
N GLN A 191 15.14 22.36 0.00
CA GLN A 191 14.21 21.75 0.96
C GLN A 191 13.64 20.42 0.47
N LYS A 192 13.38 20.25 -0.84
CA LYS A 192 12.96 18.97 -1.44
C LYS A 192 14.00 17.85 -1.26
N LEU A 193 15.27 18.22 -1.07
CA LEU A 193 16.39 17.30 -0.95
C LEU A 193 16.77 16.98 0.50
N LEU A 194 15.96 17.39 1.48
CA LEU A 194 16.21 17.14 2.90
C LEU A 194 15.27 16.06 3.46
N GLN A 195 15.82 15.27 4.36
CA GLN A 195 15.09 14.34 5.22
C GLN A 195 14.43 15.08 6.38
N LYS A 196 13.55 14.39 7.13
CA LYS A 196 12.87 14.95 8.32
C LYS A 196 13.83 15.47 9.39
N ASP A 197 15.01 14.88 9.51
CA ASP A 197 16.06 15.28 10.45
C ASP A 197 16.97 16.40 9.91
N GLY A 198 16.68 16.92 8.70
CA GLY A 198 17.46 17.95 8.03
C GLY A 198 18.69 17.44 7.29
N SER A 199 18.97 16.12 7.33
CA SER A 199 20.08 15.55 6.56
C SER A 199 19.75 15.46 5.06
N PRO A 200 20.73 15.56 4.15
CA PRO A 200 20.47 15.49 2.72
C PRO A 200 20.07 14.07 2.27
N LEU A 201 19.23 13.99 1.24
CA LEU A 201 18.91 12.74 0.54
C LEU A 201 20.08 12.29 -0.34
N SER A 202 20.43 11.01 -0.28
CA SER A 202 21.35 10.40 -1.24
C SER A 202 20.72 10.26 -2.63
N GLU A 203 21.54 9.99 -3.65
CA GLU A 203 21.08 9.90 -5.04
C GLU A 203 19.97 8.87 -5.26
N ASN A 204 19.95 7.79 -4.47
CA ASN A 204 18.97 6.69 -4.59
C ASN A 204 17.85 6.78 -3.54
N GLN A 205 17.67 7.95 -2.93
CA GLN A 205 16.66 8.21 -1.92
C GLN A 205 15.62 9.23 -2.37
N ILE A 206 14.38 8.98 -1.97
CA ILE A 206 13.24 9.89 -2.16
C ILE A 206 12.39 9.95 -0.89
N ILE A 207 11.54 10.97 -0.76
CA ILE A 207 10.56 11.07 0.32
C ILE A 207 9.27 10.37 -0.10
N CYS A 208 8.78 9.46 0.74
CA CYS A 208 7.49 8.81 0.53
C CYS A 208 6.36 9.85 0.57
N PRO A 209 5.48 9.93 -0.45
CA PRO A 209 4.38 10.91 -0.46
C PRO A 209 3.38 10.68 0.69
N TYR A 210 3.22 9.44 1.15
CA TYR A 210 2.27 9.07 2.21
C TYR A 210 2.84 9.23 3.62
N THR A 211 3.96 8.57 3.90
CA THR A 211 4.52 8.52 5.27
C THR A 211 5.49 9.67 5.56
N ARG A 212 5.93 10.37 4.50
CA ARG A 212 7.01 11.35 4.53
C ARG A 212 8.37 10.79 4.97
N GLU A 213 8.50 9.47 5.04
CA GLU A 213 9.75 8.78 5.38
C GLU A 213 10.62 8.57 4.15
N THR A 214 11.93 8.43 4.36
CA THR A 214 12.89 8.21 3.28
C THR A 214 12.76 6.79 2.72
N ILE A 215 12.56 6.67 1.42
CA ILE A 215 12.55 5.42 0.65
C ILE A 215 13.94 5.20 0.05
N ASN A 216 14.42 3.97 0.06
CA ASN A 216 15.54 3.55 -0.78
C ASN A 216 15.00 2.88 -2.05
N VAL A 217 15.27 3.52 -3.20
CA VAL A 217 14.68 3.10 -4.47
C VAL A 217 15.28 1.79 -4.98
N ASP A 218 16.59 1.62 -4.90
CA ASP A 218 17.26 0.39 -5.37
C ASP A 218 16.79 -0.86 -4.62
N PHE A 219 16.68 -0.77 -3.29
CA PHE A 219 16.16 -1.89 -2.49
C PHE A 219 14.68 -2.17 -2.80
N SER A 220 13.88 -1.14 -3.06
CA SER A 220 12.48 -1.30 -3.44
C SER A 220 12.36 -2.06 -4.78
N GLN A 221 13.20 -1.71 -5.76
CA GLN A 221 13.22 -2.35 -7.07
C GLN A 221 13.65 -3.82 -7.02
N LYS A 222 14.56 -4.21 -6.12
CA LYS A 222 14.98 -5.63 -5.96
C LYS A 222 13.83 -6.58 -5.62
N ASN A 223 12.77 -6.05 -4.98
CA ASN A 223 11.60 -6.83 -4.56
C ASN A 223 10.45 -6.82 -5.58
N GLN A 224 10.64 -6.20 -6.76
CA GLN A 224 9.62 -6.07 -7.80
C GLN A 224 9.00 -7.42 -8.20
N LYS A 225 9.81 -8.47 -8.33
CA LYS A 225 9.36 -9.79 -8.80
C LYS A 225 8.27 -10.43 -7.94
N TYR A 226 8.13 -10.05 -6.67
CA TYR A 226 7.14 -10.62 -5.76
C TYR A 226 5.83 -9.83 -5.73
N ALA A 227 5.83 -8.57 -6.19
CA ALA A 227 4.67 -7.69 -6.11
C ALA A 227 3.46 -8.19 -6.92
N PRO A 228 3.60 -8.73 -8.15
CA PRO A 228 2.46 -9.23 -8.91
C PRO A 228 1.70 -10.36 -8.20
N ASP A 229 2.43 -11.28 -7.58
CA ASP A 229 1.82 -12.40 -6.86
C ASP A 229 1.10 -11.92 -5.60
N PHE A 230 1.68 -10.96 -4.90
CA PHE A 230 1.09 -10.35 -3.71
C PHE A 230 -0.19 -9.57 -4.04
N ILE A 231 -0.17 -8.76 -5.12
CA ILE A 231 -1.35 -8.07 -5.64
C ILE A 231 -2.41 -9.09 -6.04
N ALA A 232 -2.06 -10.16 -6.76
CA ALA A 232 -3.02 -11.17 -7.18
C ALA A 232 -3.72 -11.85 -5.99
N VAL A 233 -2.97 -12.21 -4.95
CA VAL A 233 -3.54 -12.75 -3.70
C VAL A 233 -4.48 -11.73 -3.05
N PHE A 234 -4.08 -10.46 -2.95
CA PHE A 234 -4.91 -9.39 -2.38
C PHE A 234 -6.20 -9.14 -3.17
N ILE A 235 -6.12 -9.10 -4.51
CA ILE A 235 -7.27 -8.88 -5.40
C ILE A 235 -8.26 -10.04 -5.29
N ALA A 236 -7.78 -11.28 -5.34
CA ALA A 236 -8.63 -12.46 -5.18
C ALA A 236 -9.33 -12.47 -3.82
N LEU A 237 -8.60 -12.14 -2.74
CA LEU A 237 -9.15 -12.05 -1.40
C LEU A 237 -10.22 -10.95 -1.28
N SER A 238 -9.96 -9.78 -1.86
CA SER A 238 -10.90 -8.65 -1.89
C SER A 238 -12.17 -8.99 -2.66
N LYS A 239 -12.06 -9.67 -3.81
CA LYS A 239 -13.22 -10.13 -4.58
C LYS A 239 -14.03 -11.19 -3.85
N LEU A 240 -13.36 -12.10 -3.15
CA LEU A 240 -14.02 -13.12 -2.32
C LEU A 240 -14.81 -12.48 -1.16
N ALA A 241 -14.25 -11.45 -0.53
CA ALA A 241 -14.91 -10.70 0.54
C ALA A 241 -15.97 -9.68 0.04
N LYS A 242 -16.12 -9.52 -1.28
CA LYS A 242 -16.96 -8.46 -1.89
C LYS A 242 -16.60 -7.07 -1.36
N ALA A 243 -15.30 -6.80 -1.24
CA ALA A 243 -14.76 -5.47 -0.97
C ALA A 243 -14.86 -4.63 -2.25
N ASP A 244 -16.06 -4.07 -2.50
CA ASP A 244 -16.35 -3.23 -3.66
C ASP A 244 -15.51 -1.95 -3.59
N GLU A 245 -14.35 -1.93 -4.27
CA GLU A 245 -13.39 -0.83 -4.29
C GLU A 245 -13.08 -0.43 -5.74
N PRO A 246 -13.32 0.83 -6.14
CA PRO A 246 -13.10 1.29 -7.51
C PRO A 246 -11.68 1.04 -8.02
N SER A 247 -10.66 1.16 -7.16
CA SER A 247 -9.27 0.91 -7.56
C SER A 247 -9.01 -0.54 -7.95
N ILE A 248 -9.76 -1.49 -7.37
CA ILE A 248 -9.67 -2.91 -7.71
C ILE A 248 -10.37 -3.17 -9.05
N ASP A 249 -11.53 -2.53 -9.26
CA ASP A 249 -12.28 -2.65 -10.51
C ASP A 249 -11.52 -2.05 -11.68
N ASN A 250 -11.04 -0.80 -11.56
CA ASN A 250 -10.20 -0.14 -12.56
C ASN A 250 -8.95 -0.98 -12.89
N PHE A 251 -8.29 -1.52 -11.86
CA PHE A 251 -7.14 -2.38 -12.05
C PHE A 251 -7.54 -3.61 -12.87
N LEU A 252 -8.60 -4.32 -12.50
CA LEU A 252 -9.07 -5.50 -13.23
C LEU A 252 -9.48 -5.21 -14.68
N ASP A 253 -10.09 -4.06 -14.94
CA ASP A 253 -10.49 -3.63 -16.29
C ASP A 253 -9.27 -3.41 -17.20
N SER A 254 -8.13 -3.01 -16.61
CA SER A 254 -6.85 -2.88 -17.33
C SER A 254 -6.13 -4.22 -17.56
N GLN A 255 -6.56 -5.30 -16.89
CA GLN A 255 -5.90 -6.60 -16.94
C GLN A 255 -6.48 -7.53 -18.03
N PRO A 256 -5.73 -8.57 -18.45
CA PRO A 256 -6.27 -9.61 -19.31
C PRO A 256 -7.52 -10.28 -18.70
N ARG A 257 -8.48 -10.70 -19.54
CA ARG A 257 -9.75 -11.30 -19.11
C ARG A 257 -9.60 -12.50 -18.15
N ASN A 258 -8.49 -13.23 -18.23
CA ASN A 258 -8.20 -14.38 -17.37
C ASN A 258 -7.47 -14.02 -16.06
N TYR A 259 -7.17 -12.74 -15.80
CA TYR A 259 -6.40 -12.31 -14.65
C TYR A 259 -7.06 -12.73 -13.33
N LEU A 260 -8.36 -12.49 -13.16
CA LEU A 260 -9.06 -12.85 -11.92
C LEU A 260 -9.05 -14.37 -11.67
N ALA A 261 -9.17 -15.18 -12.72
CA ALA A 261 -9.05 -16.63 -12.60
C ALA A 261 -7.65 -17.05 -12.15
N ASN A 262 -6.60 -16.43 -12.71
CA ASN A 262 -5.21 -16.67 -12.30
C ASN A 262 -4.94 -16.18 -10.86
N ALA A 263 -5.52 -15.05 -10.47
CA ALA A 263 -5.43 -14.51 -9.12
C ALA A 263 -6.08 -15.44 -8.09
N ASN A 264 -7.26 -15.98 -8.39
CA ASN A 264 -7.92 -16.99 -7.57
C ASN A 264 -7.07 -18.25 -7.42
N GLN A 265 -6.41 -18.69 -8.50
CA GLN A 265 -5.49 -19.83 -8.43
C GLN A 265 -4.27 -19.52 -7.54
N LYS A 266 -3.68 -18.32 -7.67
CA LYS A 266 -2.57 -17.87 -6.81
C LYS A 266 -2.98 -17.80 -5.34
N LEU A 267 -4.20 -17.33 -5.03
CA LEU A 267 -4.74 -17.36 -3.68
C LEU A 267 -4.79 -18.79 -3.15
N LEU A 268 -5.34 -19.75 -3.89
CA LEU A 268 -5.38 -21.16 -3.46
C LEU A 268 -3.98 -21.73 -3.21
N ASP A 269 -3.04 -21.47 -4.12
CA ASP A 269 -1.67 -21.94 -3.98
C ASP A 269 -0.99 -21.33 -2.75
N TYR A 270 -1.25 -20.05 -2.49
CA TYR A 270 -0.79 -19.34 -1.29
C TYR A 270 -1.38 -19.94 -0.01
N LEU A 271 -2.70 -20.13 0.05
CA LEU A 271 -3.38 -20.69 1.23
C LEU A 271 -2.88 -22.10 1.57
N ARG A 272 -2.51 -22.90 0.56
CA ARG A 272 -1.96 -24.25 0.77
C ARG A 272 -0.49 -24.25 1.14
N LYS A 273 0.32 -23.38 0.51
CA LYS A 273 1.80 -23.37 0.67
C LYS A 273 2.36 -21.94 0.66
N PRO A 274 2.15 -21.13 1.72
CA PRO A 274 2.56 -19.73 1.75
C PRO A 274 4.06 -19.53 1.49
N ALA A 275 4.90 -20.42 2.04
CA ALA A 275 6.37 -20.35 1.94
C ALA A 275 6.92 -20.38 0.51
N LYS A 276 6.12 -20.78 -0.49
CA LYS A 276 6.54 -20.80 -1.90
C LYS A 276 6.62 -19.42 -2.55
N PHE A 277 5.98 -18.41 -1.97
CA PHE A 277 5.80 -17.09 -2.60
C PHE A 277 6.98 -16.14 -2.37
N GLY A 278 7.95 -16.51 -1.53
CA GLY A 278 9.12 -15.68 -1.23
C GLY A 278 8.79 -14.37 -0.53
N PHE A 279 7.60 -14.24 0.05
CA PHE A 279 7.18 -13.06 0.80
C PHE A 279 7.95 -12.94 2.12
N SER A 280 8.15 -11.71 2.59
CA SER A 280 8.72 -11.43 3.89
C SER A 280 7.76 -11.82 5.02
N LYS A 281 8.26 -11.85 6.26
CA LYS A 281 7.42 -12.15 7.44
C LYS A 281 6.31 -11.11 7.60
N GLU A 282 6.63 -9.83 7.38
CA GLU A 282 5.70 -8.70 7.47
C GLU A 282 4.61 -8.81 6.39
N GLN A 283 4.98 -9.24 5.17
CA GLN A 283 4.03 -9.47 4.09
C GLN A 283 3.08 -10.62 4.41
N HIS A 284 3.60 -11.73 4.95
CA HIS A 284 2.76 -12.85 5.40
C HIS A 284 1.82 -12.44 6.52
N GLN A 285 2.32 -11.72 7.52
CA GLN A 285 1.52 -11.23 8.64
C GLN A 285 0.41 -10.29 8.15
N PHE A 286 0.74 -9.35 7.25
CA PHE A 286 -0.25 -8.46 6.66
C PHE A 286 -1.37 -9.23 5.96
N LEU A 287 -1.04 -10.21 5.10
CA LEU A 287 -2.04 -11.04 4.42
C LEU A 287 -2.92 -11.83 5.41
N GLN A 288 -2.31 -12.35 6.49
CA GLN A 288 -3.05 -13.05 7.54
C GLN A 288 -4.05 -12.13 8.24
N GLU A 289 -3.64 -10.90 8.57
CA GLU A 289 -4.48 -9.90 9.24
C GLU A 289 -5.69 -9.49 8.39
N ILE A 290 -5.55 -9.43 7.07
CA ILE A 290 -6.63 -9.06 6.14
C ILE A 290 -7.49 -10.25 5.67
N GLY A 291 -7.23 -11.46 6.16
CA GLY A 291 -8.16 -12.59 6.03
C GLY A 291 -7.59 -13.87 5.44
N THR A 292 -6.32 -13.95 5.01
CA THR A 292 -5.80 -15.22 4.48
C THR A 292 -5.70 -16.32 5.54
N ALA A 293 -5.56 -15.96 6.83
CA ALA A 293 -5.56 -16.94 7.92
C ALA A 293 -6.92 -17.64 8.04
N GLU A 294 -8.01 -16.87 7.98
CA GLU A 294 -9.38 -17.40 8.02
C GLU A 294 -9.71 -18.17 6.74
N ALA A 295 -9.34 -17.64 5.58
CA ALA A 295 -9.50 -18.34 4.31
C ALA A 295 -8.78 -19.71 4.30
N ALA A 296 -7.58 -19.79 4.87
CA ALA A 296 -6.82 -21.04 4.97
C ALA A 296 -7.51 -22.04 5.93
N LYS A 297 -8.10 -21.56 7.04
CA LYS A 297 -8.87 -22.38 7.98
C LYS A 297 -10.09 -22.99 7.30
N GLN A 298 -10.89 -22.19 6.59
CA GLN A 298 -12.07 -22.65 5.86
C GLN A 298 -11.70 -23.57 4.68
N LEU A 299 -10.63 -23.26 3.95
CA LEU A 299 -10.12 -24.12 2.88
C LEU A 299 -9.74 -25.50 3.41
N ARG A 300 -8.98 -25.57 4.52
CA ARG A 300 -8.62 -26.83 5.16
C ARG A 300 -9.85 -27.61 5.61
N PHE A 301 -10.86 -26.92 6.14
CA PHE A 301 -12.12 -27.55 6.52
C PHE A 301 -12.79 -28.24 5.31
N HIS A 302 -13.02 -27.51 4.22
CA HIS A 302 -13.71 -28.04 3.05
C HIS A 302 -12.90 -29.08 2.26
N GLU A 303 -11.58 -28.93 2.14
CA GLU A 303 -10.74 -29.86 1.37
C GLU A 303 -10.36 -31.12 2.13
N LYS A 304 -10.20 -31.05 3.46
CA LYS A 304 -9.61 -32.13 4.26
C LYS A 304 -10.54 -32.66 5.34
N LEU A 305 -11.22 -31.79 6.09
CA LEU A 305 -11.96 -32.21 7.29
C LEU A 305 -13.37 -32.67 6.97
N GLU A 306 -14.13 -31.90 6.17
CA GLU A 306 -15.50 -32.23 5.79
C GLU A 306 -15.59 -33.59 5.08
N PRO A 307 -14.77 -33.89 4.04
CA PRO A 307 -14.83 -35.20 3.39
C PRO A 307 -14.45 -36.36 4.31
N ALA A 308 -13.63 -36.11 5.34
CA ALA A 308 -13.15 -37.14 6.25
C ALA A 308 -14.13 -37.46 7.39
N TYR A 309 -14.99 -36.50 7.78
CA TYR A 309 -15.78 -36.60 9.01
C TYR A 309 -17.27 -36.32 8.85
N LYS A 310 -17.73 -35.87 7.68
CA LYS A 310 -19.15 -35.57 7.44
C LYS A 310 -20.09 -36.72 7.81
N ASP A 311 -19.70 -37.97 7.52
CA ASP A 311 -20.57 -39.13 7.74
C ASP A 311 -20.71 -39.48 9.23
N LEU A 312 -19.87 -38.88 10.09
CA LEU A 312 -19.93 -39.01 11.54
C LEU A 312 -20.74 -37.90 12.21
N TRP A 313 -21.16 -36.88 11.44
CA TRP A 313 -21.90 -35.72 11.92
C TRP A 313 -23.32 -35.72 11.35
N VAL A 314 -24.32 -35.85 12.22
CA VAL A 314 -25.75 -35.86 11.84
C VAL A 314 -26.33 -34.49 12.17
N GLU A 315 -26.77 -33.74 11.15
CA GLU A 315 -27.19 -32.35 11.31
C GLU A 315 -28.42 -32.17 12.23
N ASP A 316 -29.29 -33.18 12.32
CA ASP A 316 -30.49 -33.16 13.19
C ASP A 316 -30.21 -33.62 14.64
N ASP A 317 -28.97 -33.97 14.98
CA ASP A 317 -28.59 -34.40 16.33
C ASP A 317 -28.03 -33.24 17.18
N THR A 318 -28.00 -33.45 18.49
CA THR A 318 -27.34 -32.55 19.44
C THR A 318 -25.86 -32.40 19.14
N VAL A 319 -25.31 -31.22 19.40
CA VAL A 319 -23.88 -30.94 19.24
C VAL A 319 -23.05 -31.91 20.09
N GLU A 320 -23.47 -32.14 21.33
CA GLU A 320 -22.86 -33.09 22.26
C GLU A 320 -22.88 -34.52 21.70
N GLY A 321 -24.01 -34.96 21.12
CA GLY A 321 -24.14 -36.27 20.47
C GLY A 321 -23.18 -36.46 19.30
N ASN A 322 -23.05 -35.44 18.44
CA ASN A 322 -22.11 -35.46 17.32
C ASN A 322 -20.64 -35.45 17.75
N VAL A 323 -20.30 -34.65 18.78
CA VAL A 323 -18.96 -34.67 19.39
C VAL A 323 -18.65 -36.05 19.96
N LEU A 324 -19.62 -36.65 20.66
CA LEU A 324 -19.47 -37.98 21.24
C LEU A 324 -19.21 -39.04 20.16
N ARG A 325 -19.93 -39.00 19.03
CA ARG A 325 -19.68 -39.89 17.87
C ARG A 325 -18.25 -39.78 17.36
N LEU A 326 -17.76 -38.56 17.16
CA LEU A 326 -16.40 -38.34 16.67
C LEU A 326 -15.33 -38.84 17.64
N LEU A 327 -15.51 -38.63 18.94
CA LEU A 327 -14.57 -39.11 19.97
C LEU A 327 -14.63 -40.63 20.14
N ILE A 328 -15.82 -41.24 20.08
CA ILE A 328 -15.99 -42.70 20.09
C ILE A 328 -15.37 -43.31 18.84
N ASP A 329 -15.53 -42.71 17.65
CA ASP A 329 -14.87 -43.18 16.43
C ASP A 329 -13.35 -43.11 16.54
N TYR A 330 -12.81 -42.06 17.18
CA TYR A 330 -11.37 -41.96 17.44
C TYR A 330 -10.88 -43.06 18.40
N SER A 331 -11.60 -43.31 19.49
CA SER A 331 -11.21 -44.29 20.51
C SER A 331 -11.61 -45.73 20.17
N LYS A 332 -12.45 -45.92 19.15
CA LYS A 332 -13.08 -47.20 18.77
C LYS A 332 -13.79 -47.89 19.95
N LYS A 333 -14.31 -47.11 20.91
CA LYS A 333 -14.98 -47.61 22.13
C LYS A 333 -16.24 -48.45 21.83
N ASN A 334 -16.83 -48.29 20.65
CA ASN A 334 -17.99 -49.05 20.17
C ASN A 334 -17.65 -50.41 19.52
N TRP A 335 -16.38 -50.78 19.41
CA TRP A 335 -15.99 -52.10 18.88
C TRP A 335 -16.01 -53.15 20.00
N CYS A 336 -16.46 -54.37 19.70
CA CYS A 336 -16.50 -55.48 20.66
C CYS A 336 -15.15 -55.71 21.37
N LEU A 337 -14.04 -55.39 20.69
CA LEU A 337 -12.69 -55.31 21.25
C LEU A 337 -12.02 -54.05 20.68
N PRO A 338 -11.90 -52.96 21.46
CA PRO A 338 -11.31 -51.69 21.00
C PRO A 338 -9.89 -51.84 20.43
N SER A 339 -9.11 -52.79 20.96
CA SER A 339 -7.78 -53.18 20.48
C SER A 339 -7.79 -53.75 19.05
N LEU A 340 -8.85 -54.48 18.66
CA LEU A 340 -9.03 -54.99 17.29
C LEU A 340 -9.42 -53.88 16.30
N GLY A 341 -10.20 -52.88 16.74
CA GLY A 341 -10.49 -51.70 15.88
C GLY A 341 -9.26 -50.85 15.58
N LEU A 342 -8.33 -50.76 16.53
CA LEU A 342 -7.05 -50.09 16.36
C LEU A 342 -6.06 -50.91 15.53
N PHE A 343 -6.11 -52.25 15.64
CA PHE A 343 -5.40 -53.22 14.81
C PHE A 343 -5.72 -53.00 13.32
N PHE A 344 -7.00 -53.05 12.94
CA PHE A 344 -7.42 -52.92 11.54
C PHE A 344 -7.20 -51.53 10.94
N THR A 345 -7.12 -50.50 11.78
CA THR A 345 -6.80 -49.14 11.34
C THR A 345 -5.30 -48.84 11.37
N GLY A 346 -4.44 -49.80 11.74
CA GLY A 346 -2.98 -49.65 11.76
C GLY A 346 -2.45 -48.72 12.85
N HIS A 347 -3.23 -48.43 13.89
CA HIS A 347 -2.91 -47.46 14.94
C HIS A 347 -2.78 -48.13 16.32
N TRP A 348 -1.78 -49.01 16.44
CA TRP A 348 -1.53 -49.93 17.54
C TRP A 348 -1.25 -49.29 18.91
N ASN A 349 -0.93 -48.01 18.94
CA ASN A 349 -0.58 -47.32 20.18
C ASN A 349 -0.96 -45.84 20.12
N ARG A 350 -2.26 -45.54 20.10
CA ARG A 350 -2.70 -44.15 20.27
C ARG A 350 -2.55 -43.76 21.74
N HIS A 351 -1.48 -43.04 22.05
CA HIS A 351 -1.19 -42.59 23.43
C HIS A 351 -2.28 -41.71 24.07
N HIS A 352 -3.24 -41.22 23.29
CA HIS A 352 -4.34 -40.36 23.76
C HIS A 352 -5.62 -41.12 24.19
N HIS A 353 -5.62 -42.46 24.24
CA HIS A 353 -6.84 -43.21 24.57
C HIS A 353 -7.41 -42.86 25.96
N SER A 354 -6.56 -42.79 26.98
CA SER A 354 -6.98 -42.49 28.34
C SER A 354 -7.66 -41.11 28.44
N ILE A 355 -7.03 -40.09 27.86
CA ILE A 355 -7.56 -38.71 27.90
C ILE A 355 -8.82 -38.53 27.04
N VAL A 356 -8.94 -39.26 25.93
CA VAL A 356 -10.17 -39.23 25.11
C VAL A 356 -11.31 -39.97 25.81
N ASN A 357 -11.03 -41.09 26.48
CA ASN A 357 -12.04 -41.82 27.26
C ASN A 357 -12.56 -40.98 28.44
N GLU A 358 -11.67 -40.27 29.14
CA GLU A 358 -12.05 -39.32 30.20
C GLU A 358 -12.97 -38.21 29.64
N ALA A 359 -12.68 -37.70 28.44
CA ALA A 359 -13.51 -36.69 27.78
C ALA A 359 -14.89 -37.25 27.36
N ILE A 360 -14.94 -38.49 26.87
CA ILE A 360 -16.19 -39.20 26.54
C ILE A 360 -17.05 -39.36 27.80
N GLU A 361 -16.46 -39.81 28.90
CA GLU A 361 -17.17 -40.01 30.17
C GLU A 361 -17.68 -38.69 30.73
N SER A 362 -16.86 -37.64 30.69
CA SER A 362 -17.27 -36.29 31.12
C SER A 362 -18.45 -35.75 30.30
N LEU A 363 -18.49 -36.04 28.98
CA LEU A 363 -19.62 -35.65 28.11
C LEU A 363 -20.88 -36.45 28.43
N GLN A 364 -20.76 -37.74 28.72
CA GLN A 364 -21.90 -38.60 29.07
C GLN A 364 -22.49 -38.26 30.44
N GLN A 365 -21.67 -37.83 31.39
CA GLN A 365 -22.10 -37.44 32.74
C GLN A 365 -22.73 -36.03 32.78
N GLY A 366 -22.35 -35.15 31.86
CA GLY A 366 -22.86 -33.77 31.82
C GLY A 366 -22.26 -32.84 32.89
N ASP A 367 -21.21 -33.28 33.58
CA ASP A 367 -20.62 -32.58 34.74
C ASP A 367 -19.81 -31.33 34.36
N ARG A 368 -19.52 -31.13 33.07
CA ARG A 368 -18.73 -30.01 32.54
C ARG A 368 -19.30 -29.50 31.22
N THR A 369 -19.06 -28.24 30.92
CA THR A 369 -19.44 -27.68 29.62
C THR A 369 -18.61 -28.31 28.50
N LEU A 370 -19.20 -28.49 27.32
CA LEU A 370 -18.53 -29.01 26.12
C LEU A 370 -17.20 -28.30 25.85
N LYS A 371 -17.19 -26.96 25.95
CA LYS A 371 -15.98 -26.15 25.76
C LYS A 371 -14.86 -26.54 26.74
N GLN A 372 -15.17 -26.63 28.04
CA GLN A 372 -14.20 -27.02 29.05
C GLN A 372 -13.63 -28.42 28.81
N ILE A 373 -14.47 -29.37 28.36
CA ILE A 373 -14.05 -30.73 28.06
C ILE A 373 -13.08 -30.75 26.87
N LEU A 374 -13.43 -30.08 25.77
CA LEU A 374 -12.59 -30.02 24.57
C LEU A 374 -11.27 -29.27 24.82
N ASP A 375 -11.29 -28.17 25.57
CA ASP A 375 -10.10 -27.40 25.92
C ASP A 375 -9.15 -28.22 26.82
N ASN A 376 -9.70 -28.96 27.79
CA ASN A 376 -8.91 -29.85 28.64
C ASN A 376 -8.32 -31.02 27.84
N LEU A 377 -9.09 -31.63 26.94
CA LEU A 377 -8.63 -32.70 26.06
C LEU A 377 -7.47 -32.24 25.17
N GLU A 378 -7.61 -31.07 24.53
CA GLU A 378 -6.53 -30.51 23.70
C GLU A 378 -5.29 -30.19 24.53
N LYS A 379 -5.46 -29.56 25.70
CA LYS A 379 -4.35 -29.24 26.61
C LYS A 379 -3.57 -30.51 27.00
N LYS A 380 -4.27 -31.57 27.39
CA LYS A 380 -3.67 -32.87 27.74
C LYS A 380 -3.00 -33.52 26.52
N ALA A 381 -3.58 -33.43 25.33
CA ALA A 381 -2.96 -33.94 24.11
C ALA A 381 -1.63 -33.24 23.80
N LYS A 382 -1.57 -31.90 23.94
CA LYS A 382 -0.37 -31.09 23.70
C LYS A 382 0.78 -31.38 24.66
N THR A 383 0.50 -31.90 25.86
CA THR A 383 1.54 -32.27 26.83
C THR A 383 2.28 -33.58 26.51
N HIS A 384 1.81 -34.33 25.51
CA HIS A 384 2.43 -35.60 25.16
C HIS A 384 3.77 -35.39 24.40
N PRO A 385 4.86 -36.12 24.72
CA PRO A 385 6.18 -35.94 24.08
C PRO A 385 6.17 -36.10 22.56
N ASN A 386 5.29 -36.98 22.06
CA ASN A 386 5.12 -37.25 20.63
C ASN A 386 3.87 -36.57 20.06
N PHE A 387 3.49 -35.40 20.57
CA PHE A 387 2.32 -34.67 20.08
C PHE A 387 2.46 -34.33 18.59
N ASN A 388 1.44 -34.69 17.81
CA ASN A 388 1.34 -34.34 16.40
C ASN A 388 0.17 -33.38 16.20
N ALA A 389 0.47 -32.12 15.88
CA ALA A 389 -0.51 -31.07 15.62
C ALA A 389 -1.42 -31.39 14.41
N GLU A 390 -0.95 -32.21 13.48
CA GLU A 390 -1.71 -32.68 12.32
C GLU A 390 -2.33 -34.07 12.52
N GLY A 391 -2.22 -34.62 13.73
CA GLY A 391 -2.70 -35.95 14.07
C GLY A 391 -4.23 -36.09 13.97
N SER A 392 -4.68 -37.35 13.92
CA SER A 392 -6.09 -37.73 13.74
C SER A 392 -7.04 -37.18 14.85
N LEU A 393 -6.52 -36.99 16.08
CA LEU A 393 -7.26 -36.36 17.17
C LEU A 393 -7.45 -34.87 16.92
N MET A 394 -6.36 -34.16 16.60
CA MET A 394 -6.40 -32.72 16.33
C MET A 394 -7.30 -32.39 15.14
N CYS A 395 -7.26 -33.20 14.08
CA CYS A 395 -8.15 -33.01 12.93
C CYS A 395 -9.64 -33.14 13.31
N ARG A 396 -10.01 -34.06 14.22
CA ARG A 396 -11.40 -34.15 14.72
C ARG A 396 -11.77 -32.97 15.62
N LEU A 397 -10.87 -32.54 16.50
CA LEU A 397 -11.09 -31.35 17.33
C LEU A 397 -11.26 -30.10 16.46
N ASP A 398 -10.47 -29.95 15.41
CA ASP A 398 -10.59 -28.86 14.45
C ASP A 398 -11.92 -28.92 13.67
N TYR A 399 -12.35 -30.12 13.28
CA TYR A 399 -13.66 -30.33 12.64
C TYR A 399 -14.82 -29.96 13.57
N ILE A 400 -14.78 -30.41 14.83
CA ILE A 400 -15.76 -30.06 15.86
C ILE A 400 -15.83 -28.55 16.02
N ARG A 401 -14.68 -27.88 16.21
CA ARG A 401 -14.61 -26.43 16.37
C ARG A 401 -15.25 -25.71 15.21
N ALA A 402 -14.89 -26.07 13.98
CA ALA A 402 -15.43 -25.45 12.77
C ALA A 402 -16.97 -25.61 12.69
N LYS A 403 -17.52 -26.80 12.92
CA LYS A 403 -18.98 -27.00 12.94
C LYS A 403 -19.64 -26.21 14.08
N THR A 404 -19.03 -26.14 15.27
CA THR A 404 -19.60 -25.42 16.42
C THR A 404 -19.53 -23.89 16.34
N ASP A 405 -18.48 -23.34 15.70
CA ASP A 405 -18.35 -21.91 15.48
C ASP A 405 -19.36 -21.44 14.44
N ASN A 406 -19.54 -22.20 13.35
CA ASN A 406 -20.54 -21.92 12.31
C ASN A 406 -21.98 -21.95 12.84
N LEU A 407 -22.29 -22.80 13.84
CA LEU A 407 -23.61 -22.87 14.47
C LEU A 407 -23.96 -21.62 15.31
N LYS A 408 -22.98 -20.82 15.73
CA LYS A 408 -23.23 -19.55 16.43
C LYS A 408 -23.59 -18.40 15.49
N GLU A 409 -23.27 -18.53 14.20
CA GLU A 409 -23.47 -17.49 13.19
C GLU A 409 -24.81 -17.60 12.44
N ILE A 410 -25.61 -18.64 12.71
CA ILE A 410 -26.97 -18.73 12.16
C ILE A 410 -27.89 -17.84 13.02
N PRO A 411 -28.43 -16.71 12.50
CA PRO A 411 -29.43 -15.95 13.23
C PRO A 411 -30.61 -16.88 13.49
N LYS A 412 -30.99 -17.03 14.76
CA LYS A 412 -32.20 -17.75 15.15
C LYS A 412 -33.36 -17.13 14.37
N PHE A 413 -33.85 -17.83 13.34
CA PHE A 413 -35.12 -17.49 12.74
C PHE A 413 -36.17 -17.61 13.85
N VAL A 414 -36.65 -16.44 14.29
CA VAL A 414 -37.82 -16.35 15.15
C VAL A 414 -38.97 -16.92 14.34
N ASN A 415 -39.47 -18.10 14.74
CA ASN A 415 -40.68 -18.68 14.18
C ASN A 415 -41.88 -17.92 14.77
N PRO A 416 -42.66 -17.14 13.99
CA PRO A 416 -43.83 -16.45 14.51
C PRO A 416 -45.03 -17.36 14.36
N GLY A 417 -45.33 -18.19 15.37
CA GLY A 417 -46.49 -19.07 15.21
C GLY A 417 -46.75 -20.09 16.31
N SER A 418 -46.95 -19.64 17.56
CA SER A 418 -47.83 -20.35 18.50
C SER A 418 -48.15 -19.48 19.72
N ARG A 419 -49.05 -18.50 19.55
CA ARG A 419 -49.89 -18.03 20.65
C ARG A 419 -51.24 -18.71 20.49
N LEU A 420 -51.40 -19.87 21.14
CA LEU A 420 -52.71 -20.39 21.48
C LEU A 420 -53.26 -19.46 22.57
N GLY A 421 -54.10 -18.51 22.15
CA GLY A 421 -54.97 -17.74 23.03
C GLY A 421 -56.16 -18.59 23.43
N THR A 422 -56.33 -18.74 24.73
CA THR A 422 -57.51 -19.31 25.38
C THR A 422 -58.70 -18.35 25.38
N ASN A 423 -59.91 -18.94 25.35
CA ASN A 423 -61.23 -18.45 25.81
C ASN A 423 -62.22 -17.94 24.74
N PRO A 424 -63.55 -18.01 24.97
CA PRO A 424 -64.39 -19.17 24.64
C PRO A 424 -65.65 -18.79 23.83
N ILE A 425 -66.34 -19.83 23.34
CA ILE A 425 -67.77 -19.96 22.99
C ILE A 425 -68.63 -18.68 22.97
N TYR A 426 -69.19 -18.36 21.79
CA TYR A 426 -70.58 -17.92 21.63
C TYR A 426 -71.08 -18.31 20.22
N LEU A 427 -72.14 -19.12 20.16
CA LEU A 427 -72.96 -19.34 18.97
C LEU A 427 -73.80 -18.09 18.68
N PRO A 428 -74.13 -17.82 17.42
CA PRO A 428 -75.40 -17.20 17.09
C PRO A 428 -76.27 -18.11 16.24
N ASP A 429 -77.56 -17.95 16.51
CA ASP A 429 -78.70 -18.67 15.98
C ASP A 429 -78.89 -18.54 14.46
N PHE A 430 -79.64 -19.53 13.94
CA PHE A 430 -80.48 -19.53 12.75
C PHE A 430 -80.95 -18.15 12.27
N VAL A 431 -80.76 -17.84 10.98
CA VAL A 431 -81.76 -17.88 9.88
C VAL A 431 -81.00 -17.98 8.55
#